data_AF-A0AAE0KRI0-F1
#
_entry.id   AF-A0AAE0KRI0-F1
#
_cell.length_a   1.000
_cell.length_b   1.000
_cell.length_c   1.000
_cell.angle_alpha   90.00
_cell.angle_beta   90.00
_cell.angle_gamma   90.00
#
_symmetry.space_group_name_H-M   'P 1'
#
loop_
_entity.id
_entity.type
_entity.pdbx_description
1 polymer ?
#
loop_
_entity_poly.entity_id
_entity_poly.type
_entity_poly.pdbx_seq_one_letter_code
_entity_poly.pdbx_strand_id
1 'polypeptide(L)'
;MAQFTAKGVDSNGKAFGSVEELWSAELGNVDSSGKDTWYTKGIEYWDNVDATVDGVLGGFGHVSGVDVKESALFIRGNMAERLAATATSASPLVAIGGSTYPKP
;
A
#
# COMPACT_ATOMS: atom_id res chain seq x y z
N MET A 1 -20.10 14.75 4.17
CA MET A 1 -19.08 13.69 4.34
C MET A 1 -19.64 12.42 3.71
N ALA A 2 -19.04 11.89 2.65
CA ALA A 2 -19.49 10.60 2.10
C ALA A 2 -19.05 9.50 3.06
N GLN A 3 -19.99 8.73 3.59
CA GLN A 3 -19.71 7.62 4.49
C GLN A 3 -19.33 6.40 3.64
N PHE A 4 -18.13 5.86 3.83
CA PHE A 4 -17.62 4.75 3.02
C PHE A 4 -18.07 3.42 3.65
N THR A 5 -19.26 2.95 3.27
CA THR A 5 -19.84 1.69 3.73
C THR A 5 -19.27 0.48 2.98
N ALA A 6 -17.98 0.21 3.19
CA ALA A 6 -17.37 -1.06 2.77
C ALA A 6 -17.43 -2.06 3.93
N LYS A 7 -18.08 -3.20 3.68
CA LYS A 7 -18.11 -4.35 4.61
C LYS A 7 -16.88 -5.22 4.39
N GLY A 8 -16.42 -5.91 5.42
CA GLY A 8 -15.25 -6.77 5.35
C GLY A 8 -15.27 -7.90 6.39
N VAL A 9 -14.30 -8.80 6.29
CA VAL A 9 -14.08 -9.89 7.24
C VAL A 9 -12.58 -10.04 7.48
N ASP A 10 -12.17 -10.26 8.73
CA ASP A 10 -10.77 -10.58 9.03
C ASP A 10 -10.43 -12.05 8.73
N SER A 11 -9.16 -12.42 8.88
CA SER A 11 -8.69 -13.79 8.69
C SER A 11 -9.23 -14.79 9.74
N ASN A 12 -9.77 -14.31 10.85
CA ASN A 12 -10.41 -15.13 11.90
C ASN A 12 -11.93 -15.29 11.68
N GLY A 13 -12.48 -14.70 10.61
CA GLY A 13 -13.91 -14.77 10.28
C GLY A 13 -14.77 -13.72 10.99
N LYS A 14 -14.19 -12.74 11.70
CA LYS A 14 -14.94 -11.64 12.29
C LYS A 14 -15.39 -10.68 11.19
N ALA A 15 -16.71 -10.53 11.04
CA ALA A 15 -17.29 -9.61 10.07
C ALA A 15 -17.38 -8.18 10.63
N PHE A 16 -17.21 -7.20 9.76
CA PHE A 16 -17.34 -5.78 10.03
C PHE A 16 -18.34 -5.15 9.05
N GLY A 17 -19.30 -4.39 9.60
CA GLY A 17 -20.33 -3.68 8.86
C GLY A 17 -19.83 -2.41 8.18
N SER A 18 -18.72 -1.84 8.65
CA SER A 18 -18.04 -0.71 8.01
C SER A 18 -16.54 -0.63 8.35
N VAL A 19 -15.82 0.21 7.62
CA VAL A 19 -14.39 0.49 7.88
C VAL A 19 -14.20 1.19 9.22
N GLU A 20 -15.14 2.03 9.64
CA GLU A 20 -15.11 2.69 10.95
C GLU A 20 -15.25 1.70 12.10
N GLU A 21 -16.06 0.65 11.92
CA GLU A 21 -16.18 -0.44 12.89
C GLU A 21 -14.85 -1.22 13.02
N LEU A 22 -14.19 -1.50 11.90
CA LEU A 22 -12.87 -2.12 11.88
C LEU A 22 -11.84 -1.27 12.63
N TRP A 23 -11.73 0.01 12.29
CA TRP A 23 -10.75 0.89 12.96
C TRP A 23 -11.04 1.09 14.44
N SER A 24 -12.32 1.15 14.83
CA SER A 24 -12.69 1.23 16.24
C SER A 24 -12.31 -0.04 17.01
N ALA A 25 -12.40 -1.21 16.36
CA ALA A 25 -12.01 -2.48 16.96
C ALA A 25 -10.48 -2.67 17.05
N GLU A 26 -9.73 -2.27 16.03
CA GLU A 26 -8.26 -2.45 15.98
C GLU A 26 -7.49 -1.41 16.80
N LEU A 27 -8.00 -0.18 16.88
CA LEU A 27 -7.32 0.92 17.56
C LEU A 27 -7.82 1.13 19.00
N GLY A 28 -8.89 0.46 19.41
CA GLY A 28 -9.51 0.68 20.72
C GLY A 28 -9.99 2.13 20.93
N ASN A 29 -10.09 2.56 22.19
CA ASN A 29 -10.49 3.92 22.55
C ASN A 29 -9.35 4.93 22.29
N VAL A 30 -9.12 5.30 21.02
CA VAL A 30 -8.40 6.50 20.51
C VAL A 30 -7.32 7.10 21.42
N ASP A 31 -6.52 6.27 22.07
CA ASP A 31 -5.25 6.67 22.65
C ASP A 31 -4.16 6.22 21.68
N SER A 32 -2.96 6.79 21.82
CA SER A 32 -1.83 6.43 20.96
C SER A 32 -1.48 4.93 21.02
N SER A 33 -1.94 4.19 22.05
CA SER A 33 -1.55 2.81 22.30
C SER A 33 -2.09 1.81 21.27
N GLY A 34 -3.32 2.01 20.78
CA GLY A 34 -3.92 1.12 19.77
C GLY A 34 -3.26 1.26 18.41
N LYS A 35 -2.92 2.50 18.01
CA LYS A 35 -2.17 2.77 16.78
C LYS A 35 -0.77 2.14 16.84
N ASP A 36 -0.07 2.33 17.95
CA ASP A 36 1.28 1.76 18.13
C ASP A 36 1.22 0.23 18.08
N THR A 37 0.22 -0.38 18.70
CA THR A 37 -0.01 -1.84 18.66
C THR A 37 -0.27 -2.33 17.23
N TRP A 38 -1.11 -1.64 16.45
CA TRP A 38 -1.40 -2.00 15.06
C TRP A 38 -0.13 -2.01 14.19
N TYR A 39 0.70 -0.97 14.27
CA TYR A 39 1.93 -0.90 13.49
C TYR A 39 3.03 -1.85 14.00
N THR A 40 3.12 -2.05 15.31
CA THR A 40 4.12 -2.95 15.92
C THR A 40 3.92 -4.39 15.44
N LYS A 41 2.67 -4.88 15.35
CA LYS A 41 2.37 -6.21 14.78
C LYS A 41 2.94 -6.38 13.37
N GLY A 42 2.86 -5.33 12.54
CA GLY A 42 3.41 -5.35 11.18
C GLY A 42 4.94 -5.41 11.17
N ILE A 43 5.60 -4.67 12.06
CA ILE A 43 7.05 -4.71 12.23
C ILE A 43 7.50 -6.11 12.66
N GLU A 44 6.89 -6.64 13.72
CA GLU A 44 7.20 -7.98 14.26
C GLU A 44 7.02 -9.08 13.21
N TYR A 45 6.00 -8.97 12.36
CA TYR A 45 5.83 -9.90 11.24
C TYR A 45 7.02 -9.82 10.27
N TRP A 46 7.34 -8.63 9.77
CA TRP A 46 8.40 -8.44 8.78
C TRP A 46 9.81 -8.70 9.31
N ASP A 47 10.05 -8.52 10.61
CA ASP A 47 11.34 -8.81 11.26
C ASP A 47 11.68 -10.32 11.22
N ASN A 48 10.67 -11.17 11.11
CA ASN A 48 10.83 -12.63 11.01
C ASN A 48 10.75 -13.15 9.57
N VAL A 49 10.58 -12.29 8.57
CA VAL A 49 10.55 -12.70 7.15
C VAL A 49 11.95 -12.60 6.56
N ASP A 50 12.40 -13.67 5.89
CA ASP A 50 13.70 -13.68 5.21
C ASP A 50 13.79 -12.56 4.16
N ALA A 51 14.92 -11.84 4.16
CA ALA A 51 15.22 -10.78 3.20
C ALA A 51 15.58 -11.33 1.79
N THR A 52 14.68 -12.12 1.21
CA THR A 52 14.78 -12.75 -0.11
C THR A 52 13.57 -12.39 -0.97
N VAL A 53 13.66 -12.60 -2.29
CA VAL A 53 12.52 -12.39 -3.21
C VAL A 53 11.32 -13.22 -2.80
N ASP A 54 11.55 -14.45 -2.32
CA ASP A 54 10.47 -15.34 -1.91
C ASP A 54 9.85 -14.91 -0.58
N GLY A 55 10.68 -14.47 0.39
CA GLY A 55 10.21 -13.95 1.67
C GLY A 55 9.33 -12.72 1.52
N VAL A 56 9.77 -11.71 0.75
CA VAL A 56 8.97 -10.48 0.52
C VAL A 56 7.67 -10.73 -0.28
N LEU A 57 7.63 -11.82 -1.04
CA LEU A 57 6.44 -12.24 -1.77
C LEU A 57 5.65 -13.34 -1.05
N GLY A 58 5.99 -13.67 0.19
CA GLY A 58 5.25 -14.67 1.00
C GLY A 58 5.23 -16.07 0.37
N GLY A 59 6.32 -16.51 -0.25
CA GLY A 59 6.43 -17.81 -0.94
C GLY A 59 6.04 -17.77 -2.43
N PHE A 60 5.71 -16.59 -2.97
CA PHE A 60 5.33 -16.41 -4.36
C PHE A 60 6.47 -15.86 -5.23
N GLY A 61 7.74 -16.18 -4.93
CA GLY A 61 8.89 -15.67 -5.69
C GLY A 61 8.80 -15.84 -7.21
N HIS A 62 8.13 -16.91 -7.67
CA HIS A 62 7.89 -17.21 -9.08
C HIS A 62 7.02 -16.16 -9.82
N VAL A 63 6.23 -15.35 -9.11
CA VAL A 63 5.41 -14.28 -9.73
C VAL A 63 6.20 -12.98 -9.95
N SER A 64 7.38 -12.83 -9.32
CA SER A 64 8.19 -11.61 -9.38
C SER A 64 8.47 -11.16 -10.82
N GLY A 65 8.86 -12.09 -11.69
CA GLY A 65 9.21 -11.77 -13.07
C GLY A 65 8.04 -11.24 -13.89
N VAL A 66 6.84 -11.79 -13.72
CA VAL A 66 5.65 -11.32 -14.42
C VAL A 66 5.15 -10.00 -13.85
N ASP A 67 5.14 -9.85 -12.52
CA ASP A 67 4.72 -8.61 -11.84
C ASP A 67 5.57 -7.40 -12.26
N VAL A 68 6.90 -7.56 -12.26
CA VAL A 68 7.84 -6.48 -12.67
C VAL A 68 7.68 -6.14 -14.14
N LYS A 69 7.51 -7.14 -15.01
CA LYS A 69 7.37 -6.93 -16.45
C LYS A 69 6.11 -6.14 -16.77
N GLU A 70 4.96 -6.54 -16.22
CA GLU A 70 3.68 -5.89 -16.50
C GLU A 70 3.62 -4.50 -15.87
N SER A 71 4.18 -4.31 -14.67
CA SER A 71 4.36 -2.98 -14.06
C SER A 71 5.21 -2.06 -14.93
N ALA A 72 6.31 -2.56 -15.51
CA ALA A 72 7.15 -1.79 -16.42
C ALA A 72 6.41 -1.40 -17.71
N LEU A 73 5.59 -2.29 -18.28
CA LEU A 73 4.75 -1.99 -19.43
C LEU A 73 3.70 -0.92 -19.10
N PHE A 74 3.03 -1.06 -17.95
CA PHE A 74 2.05 -0.09 -17.46
C PHE A 74 2.67 1.31 -17.31
N ILE A 75 3.81 1.42 -16.61
CA ILE A 75 4.50 2.70 -16.41
C ILE A 75 4.92 3.30 -17.75
N ARG A 76 5.54 2.50 -18.64
CA ARG A 76 5.99 2.99 -19.96
C ARG A 76 4.83 3.45 -20.82
N GLY A 77 3.72 2.71 -20.85
CA GLY A 77 2.52 3.09 -21.61
C GLY A 77 1.96 4.44 -21.15
N ASN A 78 1.72 4.58 -19.85
CA ASN A 78 1.17 5.81 -19.28
C ASN A 78 2.14 6.99 -19.37
N MET A 79 3.43 6.78 -19.11
CA MET A 79 4.43 7.85 -19.20
C MET A 79 4.62 8.29 -20.65
N ALA A 80 4.67 7.38 -21.62
CA ALA A 80 4.77 7.73 -23.04
C ALA A 80 3.57 8.55 -23.51
N GLU A 81 2.35 8.15 -23.13
CA GLU A 81 1.12 8.91 -23.42
C GLU A 81 1.17 10.32 -22.82
N ARG A 82 1.54 10.44 -21.54
CA ARG A 82 1.64 11.74 -20.87
C ARG A 82 2.74 12.62 -21.48
N LEU A 83 3.88 12.06 -21.85
CA LEU A 83 4.95 12.80 -22.53
C LEU A 83 4.50 13.31 -23.90
N ALA A 84 3.82 12.47 -24.70
CA ALA A 84 3.29 12.84 -26.01
C ALA A 84 2.17 13.91 -25.91
N ALA A 85 1.27 13.79 -24.94
CA ALA A 85 0.24 14.78 -24.67
C ALA A 85 0.83 16.12 -24.20
N THR A 86 1.95 16.10 -23.49
CA THR A 86 2.66 17.31 -23.02
C THR A 86 3.50 17.96 -24.14
N ALA A 87 4.00 17.19 -25.11
CA ALA A 87 4.63 17.76 -26.30
C ALA A 87 3.61 18.54 -27.16
N THR A 88 2.32 18.22 -27.03
CA THR A 88 1.22 18.82 -27.80
C THR A 88 0.45 19.88 -27.03
N SER A 89 0.45 19.83 -25.68
CA SER A 89 -0.21 20.80 -24.79
C SER A 89 0.82 21.41 -23.84
N ALA A 90 0.85 22.74 -23.71
CA ALA A 90 1.85 23.50 -22.96
C ALA A 90 1.80 23.34 -21.41
N SER A 91 1.36 22.18 -20.89
CA SER A 91 1.27 21.89 -19.46
C SER A 91 2.60 21.30 -18.95
N PRO A 92 3.35 21.97 -18.05
CA PRO A 92 4.66 21.48 -17.62
C PRO A 92 4.55 20.19 -16.78
N LEU A 93 5.49 19.27 -16.98
CA LEU A 93 5.65 18.10 -16.12
C LEU A 93 6.16 18.55 -14.75
N VAL A 94 5.40 18.29 -13.70
CA VAL A 94 5.81 18.57 -12.32
C VAL A 94 6.31 17.27 -11.67
N ALA A 95 7.57 17.25 -11.28
CA ALA A 95 8.11 16.18 -10.44
C ALA A 95 7.62 16.36 -9.00
N ILE A 96 7.09 15.29 -8.40
CA ILE A 96 6.76 15.29 -6.98
C ILE A 96 8.10 15.14 -6.24
N GLY A 97 8.54 16.21 -5.58
CA GLY A 97 9.82 16.25 -4.86
C GLY A 97 9.94 15.13 -3.84
N GLY A 98 11.13 14.53 -3.74
CA GLY A 98 11.42 13.40 -2.87
C GLY A 98 11.14 13.73 -1.41
N SER A 99 10.20 12.99 -0.82
CA SER A 99 10.00 12.96 0.63
C SER A 99 11.26 12.40 1.27
N THR A 100 12.01 13.24 1.99
CA THR A 100 13.05 12.77 2.91
C THR A 100 12.35 12.06 4.05
N TYR A 101 12.33 10.73 4.00
CA TYR A 101 11.86 9.91 5.11
C TYR A 101 12.87 10.02 6.25
N PRO A 102 12.51 10.55 7.44
CA PRO A 102 13.38 10.42 8.59
C PRO A 102 13.39 8.94 9.00
N LYS A 103 14.57 8.33 8.97
CA LYS A 103 14.86 7.02 9.54
C LYS A 103 14.67 7.09 11.08
N PRO A 104 14.14 6.04 11.72
CA PRO A 104 14.15 5.91 13.18
C PRO A 104 15.57 5.78 13.75
#